data_AF-A0A4V1V6R7-F1
#
_entry.id   AF-A0A4V1V6R7-F1
#
_cell.length_a   1.000
_cell.length_b   1.000
_cell.length_c   1.000
_cell.angle_alpha   90.00
_cell.angle_beta   90.00
_cell.angle_gamma   90.00
#
_symmetry.space_group_name_H-M   'P 1'
#
loop_
_entity.id
_entity.type
_entity.pdbx_description
1 polymer ?
#
loop_
_entity_poly.entity_id
_entity_poly.type
_entity_poly.pdbx_seq_one_letter_code
_entity_poly.pdbx_strand_id
1 'polypeptide(L)'
;MDGSARSSAAELEDEIRARVAEIADTLRTLQPAGGAHAEICRCALARAVSRIRTAAAAGGVPPDLLARLRELAETWPRIEALLAAQLPVKRRPLFPDPDDPMDPRAAQLRMTNAAAGALHGVLSRREQDPAAEAMGCFSDLSLAQSVFIANLQAALRVLLAQGRYRDKRFLDIGCGAGMKVLTAAQWFDRAVGVEIDPGHADSARRLLARLRRGNIEIIEGDALGFDGYAGFDVLYFFRPMRYPEQLALLEDRIVSRARPGALLIAPYDHFAHRAALLGCEPLGGHLYLAGADREDAAALVRMAETIGPAVDVAQDSLPEIWAPILDASRRRGYAP
;
A
#
# COMPACT_ATOMS: atom_id res chain seq x y z
N MET A 1 -51.56 -11.86 11.72
CA MET A 1 -50.76 -10.61 11.84
C MET A 1 -49.25 -10.86 11.74
N ASP A 2 -48.72 -12.05 12.04
CA ASP A 2 -47.28 -12.38 11.98
C ASP A 2 -46.66 -12.36 10.56
N GLY A 3 -47.45 -12.64 9.49
CA GLY A 3 -46.94 -12.70 8.12
C GLY A 3 -46.56 -11.34 7.48
N SER A 4 -47.24 -10.24 7.85
CA SER A 4 -47.02 -8.92 7.23
C SER A 4 -45.73 -8.24 7.74
N ALA A 5 -45.44 -8.36 9.04
CA ALA A 5 -44.23 -7.78 9.64
C ALA A 5 -42.94 -8.50 9.18
N ARG A 6 -42.99 -9.82 8.99
CA ARG A 6 -41.86 -10.59 8.45
C ARG A 6 -41.54 -10.22 7.00
N SER A 7 -42.55 -9.99 6.16
CA SER A 7 -42.36 -9.52 4.77
C SER A 7 -41.63 -8.18 4.75
N SER A 8 -42.10 -7.21 5.55
CA SER A 8 -41.54 -5.85 5.59
C SER A 8 -40.06 -5.78 6.02
N ALA A 9 -39.66 -6.60 6.99
CA ALA A 9 -38.28 -6.59 7.48
C ALA A 9 -37.28 -7.31 6.55
N ALA A 10 -37.71 -8.37 5.85
CA ALA A 10 -36.92 -9.01 4.80
C ALA A 10 -36.74 -8.08 3.58
N GLU A 11 -37.82 -7.40 3.17
CA GLU A 11 -37.78 -6.40 2.10
C GLU A 11 -36.80 -5.26 2.41
N LEU A 12 -36.73 -4.80 3.67
CA LEU A 12 -35.76 -3.79 4.09
C LEU A 12 -34.31 -4.29 3.99
N GLU A 13 -34.05 -5.55 4.34
CA GLU A 13 -32.70 -6.12 4.20
C GLU A 13 -32.26 -6.22 2.74
N ASP A 14 -33.17 -6.67 1.87
CA ASP A 14 -32.93 -6.75 0.43
C ASP A 14 -32.71 -5.35 -0.18
N GLU A 15 -33.48 -4.35 0.25
CA GLU A 15 -33.29 -2.95 -0.14
C GLU A 15 -31.87 -2.48 0.23
N ILE A 16 -31.39 -2.76 1.45
CA ILE A 16 -30.03 -2.40 1.88
C ILE A 16 -28.99 -3.11 1.02
N ARG A 17 -29.15 -4.41 0.81
CA ARG A 17 -28.20 -5.21 0.01
C ARG A 17 -28.08 -4.65 -1.41
N ALA A 18 -29.21 -4.28 -2.01
CA ALA A 18 -29.24 -3.63 -3.32
C ALA A 18 -28.50 -2.27 -3.30
N ARG A 19 -28.73 -1.43 -2.29
CA ARG A 19 -28.03 -0.12 -2.17
C ARG A 19 -26.54 -0.27 -1.89
N VAL A 20 -26.15 -1.27 -1.10
CA VAL A 20 -24.74 -1.56 -0.85
C VAL A 20 -24.03 -1.98 -2.14
N ALA A 21 -24.67 -2.83 -2.95
CA ALA A 21 -24.13 -3.21 -4.26
C ALA A 21 -23.99 -1.99 -5.19
N GLU A 22 -25.02 -1.15 -5.29
CA GLU A 22 -25.02 0.07 -6.11
C GLU A 22 -23.90 1.05 -5.72
N ILE A 23 -23.72 1.30 -4.41
CA ILE A 23 -22.62 2.14 -3.91
C ILE A 23 -21.27 1.49 -4.22
N ALA A 24 -21.13 0.18 -4.01
CA ALA A 24 -19.88 -0.52 -4.28
C ALA A 24 -19.49 -0.44 -5.77
N ASP A 25 -20.45 -0.61 -6.68
CA ASP A 25 -20.22 -0.44 -8.12
C ASP A 25 -19.84 1.00 -8.46
N THR A 26 -20.56 1.97 -7.90
CA THR A 26 -20.24 3.39 -8.08
C THR A 26 -18.82 3.70 -7.62
N LEU A 27 -18.40 3.22 -6.45
CA LEU A 27 -17.04 3.41 -5.91
C LEU A 27 -15.99 2.79 -6.84
N ARG A 28 -16.23 1.61 -7.40
CA ARG A 28 -15.30 0.93 -8.34
C ARG A 28 -15.07 1.74 -9.60
N THR A 29 -16.09 2.46 -10.10
CA THR A 29 -16.01 3.25 -11.33
C THR A 29 -15.82 4.74 -11.09
N LEU A 30 -15.67 5.17 -9.83
CA LEU A 30 -15.72 6.58 -9.46
C LEU A 30 -14.53 7.36 -10.04
N GLN A 31 -14.85 8.32 -10.90
CA GLN A 31 -13.92 9.27 -11.51
C GLN A 31 -13.83 10.57 -10.71
N PRO A 32 -12.74 11.36 -10.83
CA PRO A 32 -12.53 12.62 -10.09
C PRO A 32 -13.67 13.65 -10.21
N ALA A 33 -14.44 13.62 -11.31
CA ALA A 33 -15.52 14.57 -11.60
C ALA A 33 -16.95 13.99 -11.42
N GLY A 34 -17.10 12.73 -10.99
CA GLY A 34 -18.38 11.97 -11.03
C GLY A 34 -19.14 11.82 -9.71
N GLY A 35 -18.89 12.65 -8.69
CA GLY A 35 -19.30 12.38 -7.30
C GLY A 35 -20.80 12.42 -6.97
N ALA A 36 -21.64 13.02 -7.82
CA ALA A 36 -23.05 13.24 -7.51
C ALA A 36 -23.84 11.92 -7.34
N HIS A 37 -23.58 10.92 -8.17
CA HIS A 37 -24.28 9.63 -8.09
C HIS A 37 -23.94 8.87 -6.80
N ALA A 38 -22.67 8.86 -6.39
CA ALA A 38 -22.24 8.22 -5.16
C ALA A 38 -22.91 8.86 -3.93
N GLU A 39 -23.04 10.18 -3.94
CA GLU A 39 -23.69 10.94 -2.86
C GLU A 39 -25.20 10.68 -2.79
N ILE A 40 -25.87 10.55 -3.95
CA ILE A 40 -27.28 10.15 -4.03
C ILE A 40 -27.46 8.75 -3.43
N CYS A 41 -26.58 7.80 -3.80
CA CYS A 41 -26.64 6.44 -3.28
C CYS A 41 -26.35 6.40 -1.78
N ARG A 42 -25.37 7.17 -1.29
CA ARG A 42 -25.08 7.34 0.15
C ARG A 42 -26.30 7.84 0.92
N CYS A 43 -26.97 8.89 0.41
CA CYS A 43 -28.19 9.42 1.00
C CYS A 43 -29.33 8.39 1.00
N ALA A 44 -29.47 7.60 -0.07
CA ALA A 44 -30.46 6.53 -0.16
C ALA A 44 -30.19 5.43 0.88
N LEU A 45 -28.93 4.99 1.04
CA LEU A 45 -28.56 4.00 2.04
C LEU A 45 -28.78 4.51 3.47
N ALA A 46 -28.44 5.78 3.76
CA ALA A 46 -28.70 6.39 5.06
C ALA A 46 -30.20 6.38 5.42
N ARG A 47 -31.08 6.65 4.43
CA ARG A 47 -32.53 6.56 4.60
C ARG A 47 -32.99 5.13 4.86
N ALA A 48 -32.46 4.14 4.13
CA ALA A 48 -32.76 2.74 4.37
C ALA A 48 -32.39 2.31 5.81
N VAL A 49 -31.19 2.67 6.28
CA VAL A 49 -30.75 2.40 7.66
C VAL A 49 -31.60 3.13 8.69
N SER A 50 -32.03 4.37 8.42
CA SER A 50 -32.95 5.09 9.31
C SER A 50 -34.29 4.36 9.46
N ARG A 51 -34.84 3.82 8.36
CA ARG A 51 -36.06 3.01 8.38
C ARG A 51 -35.90 1.74 9.21
N ILE A 52 -34.73 1.09 9.19
CA ILE A 52 -34.43 -0.05 10.06
C ILE A 52 -34.56 0.34 11.53
N ARG A 53 -33.96 1.47 11.93
CA ARG A 53 -34.01 1.93 13.33
C ARG A 53 -35.45 2.15 13.79
N THR A 54 -36.27 2.73 12.92
CA THR A 54 -37.71 2.92 13.18
C THR A 54 -38.45 1.58 13.28
N ALA A 55 -38.22 0.65 12.35
CA ALA A 55 -38.86 -0.68 12.35
C ALA A 55 -38.46 -1.50 13.58
N ALA A 56 -37.19 -1.48 13.97
CA ALA A 56 -36.66 -2.13 15.16
C ALA A 56 -37.29 -1.60 16.46
N ALA A 57 -37.68 -0.32 16.49
CA ALA A 57 -38.35 0.30 17.64
C ALA A 57 -39.85 0.00 17.70
N ALA A 58 -40.51 -0.26 16.56
CA ALA A 58 -41.95 -0.48 16.48
C ALA A 58 -42.42 -1.85 17.00
N GLY A 59 -41.51 -2.82 17.19
CA GLY A 59 -41.83 -4.18 17.63
C GLY A 59 -42.42 -5.06 16.53
N GLY A 60 -42.70 -6.34 16.85
CA GLY A 60 -43.29 -7.30 15.89
C GLY A 60 -42.30 -7.91 14.88
N VAL A 61 -41.00 -7.64 15.02
CA VAL A 61 -39.92 -8.27 14.24
C VAL A 61 -39.41 -9.50 14.99
N PRO A 62 -39.18 -10.64 14.32
CA PRO A 62 -38.54 -11.81 14.92
C PRO A 62 -37.20 -11.45 15.61
N PRO A 63 -36.87 -12.06 16.76
CA PRO A 63 -35.69 -11.67 17.55
C PRO A 63 -34.35 -11.77 16.79
N ASP A 64 -34.20 -12.79 15.95
CA ASP A 64 -33.03 -13.03 15.10
C ASP A 64 -32.86 -11.93 14.04
N LEU A 65 -33.95 -11.56 13.37
CA LEU A 65 -33.95 -10.48 12.39
C LEU A 65 -33.72 -9.11 13.07
N LEU A 66 -34.32 -8.88 14.23
CA LEU A 66 -34.10 -7.67 15.03
C LEU A 66 -32.63 -7.51 15.44
N ALA A 67 -31.96 -8.60 15.84
CA ALA A 67 -30.55 -8.58 16.19
C ALA A 67 -29.67 -8.17 15.00
N ARG A 68 -29.92 -8.77 13.82
CA ARG A 68 -29.20 -8.42 12.57
C ARG A 68 -29.42 -6.96 12.20
N LEU A 69 -30.68 -6.49 12.24
CA LEU A 69 -31.02 -5.10 11.94
C LEU A 69 -30.35 -4.09 12.90
N ARG A 70 -30.22 -4.43 14.19
CA ARG A 70 -29.48 -3.62 15.15
C ARG A 70 -27.99 -3.58 14.84
N GLU A 71 -27.39 -4.72 14.54
CA GLU A 71 -25.97 -4.80 14.15
C GLU A 71 -25.67 -3.93 12.92
N LEU A 72 -26.57 -3.93 11.91
CA LEU A 72 -26.45 -3.04 10.75
C LEU A 72 -26.54 -1.55 11.14
N ALA A 73 -27.49 -1.21 12.00
CA ALA A 73 -27.69 0.17 12.44
C ALA A 73 -26.55 0.70 13.32
N GLU A 74 -25.91 -0.18 14.09
CA GLU A 74 -24.76 0.10 14.96
C GLU A 74 -23.46 0.26 14.18
N THR A 75 -23.31 -0.49 13.08
CA THR A 75 -22.10 -0.44 12.24
C THR A 75 -22.16 0.66 11.17
N TRP A 76 -23.34 1.21 10.89
CA TRP A 76 -23.53 2.29 9.92
C TRP A 76 -22.62 3.52 10.10
N PRO A 77 -22.42 4.10 11.30
CA PRO A 77 -21.57 5.29 11.45
C PRO A 77 -20.15 5.10 10.92
N ARG A 78 -19.62 3.87 11.00
CA ARG A 78 -18.29 3.52 10.49
C ARG A 78 -18.27 3.46 8.96
N ILE A 79 -19.30 2.88 8.37
CA ILE A 79 -19.49 2.87 6.91
C ILE A 79 -19.70 4.30 6.39
N GLU A 80 -20.47 5.12 7.09
CA GLU A 80 -20.69 6.52 6.74
C GLU A 80 -19.40 7.33 6.79
N ALA A 81 -18.59 7.18 7.84
CA ALA A 81 -17.28 7.82 7.94
C ALA A 81 -16.33 7.38 6.80
N LEU A 82 -16.33 6.08 6.49
CA LEU A 82 -15.56 5.53 5.36
C LEU A 82 -15.99 6.14 4.02
N LEU A 83 -17.29 6.27 3.76
CA LEU A 83 -17.81 6.88 2.54
C LEU A 83 -17.49 8.39 2.49
N ALA A 84 -17.62 9.09 3.63
CA ALA A 84 -17.31 10.52 3.74
C ALA A 84 -15.82 10.83 3.53
N ALA A 85 -14.92 9.92 3.89
CA ALA A 85 -13.49 10.07 3.61
C ALA A 85 -13.15 9.97 2.11
N GLN A 86 -14.02 9.32 1.35
CA GLN A 86 -13.87 9.01 -0.08
C GLN A 86 -14.61 9.99 -1.00
N LEU A 87 -15.68 10.62 -0.50
CA LEU A 87 -16.61 11.42 -1.28
C LEU A 87 -16.70 12.86 -0.77
N PRO A 88 -16.69 13.88 -1.66
CA PRO A 88 -16.33 13.77 -3.08
C PRO A 88 -14.86 13.36 -3.26
N VAL A 89 -14.51 12.86 -4.46
CA VAL A 89 -13.13 12.48 -4.77
C VAL A 89 -12.22 13.71 -4.64
N LYS A 90 -11.17 13.59 -3.84
CA LYS A 90 -10.15 14.62 -3.65
C LYS A 90 -8.79 14.06 -4.05
N ARG A 91 -8.04 14.83 -4.84
CA ARG A 91 -6.63 14.55 -5.09
C ARG A 91 -5.83 14.92 -3.85
N ARG A 92 -5.00 13.98 -3.40
CA ARG A 92 -4.02 14.15 -2.32
C ARG A 92 -2.65 13.86 -2.92
N PRO A 93 -1.68 14.76 -2.84
CA PRO A 93 -0.32 14.52 -3.35
C PRO A 93 0.23 13.17 -2.91
N LEU A 94 1.04 12.54 -3.76
CA LEU A 94 1.73 11.29 -3.40
C LEU A 94 2.72 11.48 -2.25
N PHE A 95 3.35 12.65 -2.21
CA PHE A 95 4.31 13.04 -1.19
C PHE A 95 3.82 14.31 -0.49
N PRO A 96 3.90 14.38 0.85
CA PRO A 96 3.56 15.58 1.58
C PRO A 96 4.56 16.71 1.26
N ASP A 97 4.10 17.95 1.39
CA ASP A 97 4.96 19.13 1.33
C ASP A 97 5.95 19.11 2.51
N PRO A 98 7.26 19.19 2.27
CA PRO A 98 8.26 19.09 3.33
C PRO A 98 8.43 20.37 4.19
N ASP A 99 7.77 21.49 3.88
CA ASP A 99 8.34 22.81 4.19
C ASP A 99 7.86 23.54 5.45
N ASP A 100 7.37 22.84 6.49
CA ASP A 100 7.22 23.47 7.82
C ASP A 100 8.18 22.86 8.87
N PRO A 101 9.33 23.51 9.16
CA PRO A 101 10.26 23.04 10.17
C PRO A 101 9.69 23.06 11.60
N MET A 102 8.60 23.79 11.82
CA MET A 102 7.86 23.85 13.08
C MET A 102 6.68 22.86 13.14
N ASP A 103 6.41 22.07 12.09
CA ASP A 103 5.39 21.02 12.12
C ASP A 103 5.79 19.95 13.16
N PRO A 104 4.97 19.71 14.20
CA PRO A 104 5.23 18.65 15.17
C PRO A 104 5.45 17.27 14.53
N ARG A 105 4.84 17.01 13.36
CA ARG A 105 5.04 15.76 12.60
C ARG A 105 6.48 15.63 12.10
N ALA A 106 7.12 16.72 11.68
CA ALA A 106 8.53 16.69 11.27
C ALA A 106 9.44 16.29 12.44
N ALA A 107 9.17 16.79 13.66
CA ALA A 107 9.88 16.38 14.87
C ALA A 107 9.67 14.89 15.20
N GLN A 108 8.42 14.41 15.14
CA GLN A 108 8.08 13.00 15.34
C GLN A 108 8.77 12.07 14.33
N LEU A 109 8.84 12.47 13.06
CA LEU A 109 9.54 11.72 12.02
C LEU A 109 11.05 11.63 12.30
N ARG A 110 11.68 12.73 12.74
CA ARG A 110 13.10 12.72 13.15
C ARG A 110 13.35 11.74 14.30
N MET A 111 12.49 11.75 15.33
CA MET A 111 12.60 10.81 16.46
C MET A 111 12.44 9.35 16.01
N THR A 112 11.46 9.09 15.14
CA THR A 112 11.21 7.75 14.57
C THR A 112 12.41 7.27 13.74
N ASN A 113 12.98 8.15 12.92
CA ASN A 113 14.17 7.85 12.14
C ASN A 113 15.39 7.56 13.02
N ALA A 114 15.58 8.31 14.11
CA ALA A 114 16.66 8.06 15.05
C ALA A 114 16.51 6.68 15.73
N ALA A 115 15.30 6.33 16.17
CA ALA A 115 15.02 5.02 16.77
C ALA A 115 15.24 3.88 15.75
N ALA A 116 14.76 4.03 14.51
CA ALA A 116 14.97 3.05 13.45
C ALA A 116 16.46 2.92 13.08
N GLY A 117 17.21 4.01 13.08
CA GLY A 117 18.66 4.02 12.86
C GLY A 117 19.43 3.29 13.97
N ALA A 118 19.04 3.49 15.23
CA ALA A 118 19.62 2.76 16.35
C ALA A 118 19.35 1.25 16.26
N LEU A 119 18.11 0.86 15.90
CA LEU A 119 17.76 -0.55 15.68
C LEU A 119 18.56 -1.16 14.52
N HIS A 120 18.66 -0.46 13.40
CA HIS A 120 19.48 -0.87 12.27
C HIS A 120 20.94 -1.09 12.69
N GLY A 121 21.55 -0.13 13.42
CA GLY A 121 22.91 -0.27 13.93
C GLY A 121 23.11 -1.41 14.93
N VAL A 122 22.07 -1.97 15.54
CA VAL A 122 22.16 -3.21 16.34
C VAL A 122 22.13 -4.45 15.45
N LEU A 123 21.35 -4.41 14.37
CA LEU A 123 21.18 -5.53 13.44
C LEU A 123 22.38 -5.70 12.48
N SER A 124 23.04 -4.59 12.14
CA SER A 124 24.10 -4.52 11.12
C SER A 124 25.52 -4.53 11.73
N ARG A 125 25.72 -5.01 12.96
CA ARG A 125 27.03 -4.98 13.67
C ARG A 125 28.07 -5.98 13.16
N ARG A 126 27.82 -6.65 12.04
CA ARG A 126 28.76 -7.63 11.50
C ARG A 126 29.79 -6.93 10.63
N GLU A 127 31.02 -7.42 10.69
CA GLU A 127 32.02 -7.07 9.68
C GLU A 127 31.55 -7.62 8.33
N GLN A 128 31.68 -6.80 7.29
CA GLN A 128 31.37 -7.19 5.92
C GLN A 128 32.31 -8.31 5.48
N ASP A 129 31.79 -9.26 4.72
CA ASP A 129 32.58 -10.31 4.10
C ASP A 129 33.59 -9.70 3.10
N PRO A 130 34.88 -10.08 3.16
CA PRO A 130 35.90 -9.53 2.27
C PRO A 130 35.62 -9.73 0.77
N ALA A 131 34.88 -10.76 0.38
CA ALA A 131 34.50 -10.98 -1.01
C ALA A 131 33.43 -9.97 -1.47
N ALA A 132 32.42 -9.71 -0.62
CA ALA A 132 31.42 -8.66 -0.87
C ALA A 132 32.09 -7.28 -0.92
N GLU A 133 33.07 -7.05 -0.04
CA GLU A 133 33.87 -5.84 -0.09
C GLU A 133 34.66 -5.77 -1.41
N ALA A 134 35.37 -6.82 -1.82
CA ALA A 134 36.15 -6.81 -3.07
C ALA A 134 35.29 -6.55 -4.31
N MET A 135 34.03 -6.99 -4.30
CA MET A 135 33.06 -6.76 -5.37
C MET A 135 32.49 -5.34 -5.42
N GLY A 136 32.84 -4.47 -4.47
CA GLY A 136 32.39 -3.08 -4.50
C GLY A 136 31.10 -2.82 -3.74
N CYS A 137 30.64 -3.72 -2.86
CA CYS A 137 29.40 -3.52 -2.10
C CYS A 137 29.61 -2.67 -0.86
N PHE A 138 28.63 -1.87 -0.43
CA PHE A 138 28.69 -1.23 0.89
C PHE A 138 28.42 -2.25 2.01
N SER A 139 28.92 -2.00 3.22
CA SER A 139 28.69 -2.87 4.38
C SER A 139 27.21 -2.89 4.77
N ASP A 140 26.62 -1.75 5.14
CA ASP A 140 25.17 -1.57 5.23
C ASP A 140 24.85 -0.06 5.27
N LEU A 141 23.99 0.42 4.36
CA LEU A 141 23.63 1.84 4.25
C LEU A 141 22.22 2.08 4.77
N SER A 142 22.12 2.86 5.84
CA SER A 142 20.82 3.22 6.41
C SER A 142 20.17 4.39 5.67
N LEU A 143 19.08 4.10 4.96
CA LEU A 143 18.13 5.13 4.53
C LEU A 143 17.16 5.45 5.68
N ALA A 144 16.89 6.73 5.91
CA ALA A 144 15.88 7.20 6.84
C ALA A 144 14.53 6.48 6.61
N GLN A 145 13.97 5.91 7.68
CA GLN A 145 12.79 5.06 7.59
C GLN A 145 11.57 5.81 7.04
N SER A 146 11.42 7.09 7.39
CA SER A 146 10.35 7.94 6.87
C SER A 146 10.41 8.11 5.35
N VAL A 147 11.61 8.25 4.77
CA VAL A 147 11.80 8.39 3.32
C VAL A 147 11.42 7.09 2.61
N PHE A 148 11.85 5.95 3.17
CA PHE A 148 11.44 4.64 2.64
C PHE A 148 9.91 4.47 2.67
N ILE A 149 9.28 4.71 3.82
CA ILE A 149 7.83 4.55 3.98
C ILE A 149 7.05 5.49 3.07
N ALA A 150 7.48 6.74 2.89
CA ALA A 150 6.82 7.68 1.99
C ALA A 150 6.80 7.16 0.53
N ASN A 151 7.94 6.68 0.04
CA ASN A 151 8.03 6.12 -1.31
C ASN A 151 7.27 4.79 -1.44
N LEU A 152 7.31 3.94 -0.42
CA LEU A 152 6.58 2.67 -0.41
C LEU A 152 5.06 2.90 -0.43
N GLN A 153 4.57 3.87 0.34
CA GLN A 153 3.16 4.23 0.39
C GLN A 153 2.69 4.88 -0.92
N ALA A 154 3.50 5.75 -1.53
CA ALA A 154 3.24 6.26 -2.86
C ALA A 154 3.19 5.12 -3.89
N ALA A 155 4.12 4.17 -3.84
CA ALA A 155 4.15 3.01 -4.73
C ALA A 155 2.88 2.15 -4.59
N LEU A 156 2.43 1.88 -3.37
CA LEU A 156 1.19 1.16 -3.11
C LEU A 156 -0.04 1.85 -3.71
N ARG A 157 -0.13 3.17 -3.60
CA ARG A 157 -1.21 3.95 -4.23
C ARG A 157 -1.14 3.87 -5.75
N VAL A 158 0.06 3.91 -6.32
CA VAL A 158 0.26 3.76 -7.77
C VAL A 158 -0.12 2.35 -8.24
N LEU A 159 0.22 1.29 -7.51
CA LEU A 159 -0.22 -0.08 -7.83
C LEU A 159 -1.74 -0.20 -7.86
N LEU A 160 -2.44 0.37 -6.88
CA LEU A 160 -3.90 0.39 -6.88
C LEU A 160 -4.47 1.16 -8.09
N ALA A 161 -3.82 2.26 -8.50
CA ALA A 161 -4.20 3.02 -9.70
C ALA A 161 -3.97 2.23 -11.00
N GLN A 162 -2.98 1.35 -11.03
CA GLN A 162 -2.76 0.38 -12.12
C GLN A 162 -3.73 -0.82 -12.08
N GLY A 163 -4.68 -0.86 -11.13
CA GLY A 163 -5.60 -1.98 -10.97
C GLY A 163 -5.01 -3.19 -10.23
N ARG A 164 -3.88 -3.03 -9.55
CA ARG A 164 -3.13 -4.12 -8.90
C ARG A 164 -3.47 -4.19 -7.43
N TYR A 165 -4.54 -4.94 -7.13
CA TYR A 165 -5.16 -4.99 -5.80
C TYR A 165 -4.65 -6.13 -4.90
N ARG A 166 -4.02 -7.16 -5.45
CA ARG A 166 -3.62 -8.40 -4.76
C ARG A 166 -2.31 -8.94 -5.33
N ASP A 167 -1.66 -9.85 -4.62
CA ASP A 167 -0.37 -10.46 -5.01
C ASP A 167 0.68 -9.39 -5.37
N LYS A 168 0.76 -8.36 -4.53
CA LYS A 168 1.76 -7.29 -4.66
C LYS A 168 3.09 -7.84 -4.17
N ARG A 169 4.12 -7.75 -5.01
CA ARG A 169 5.44 -8.33 -4.74
C ARG A 169 6.52 -7.26 -4.65
N PHE A 170 7.26 -7.24 -3.56
CA PHE A 170 8.35 -6.31 -3.30
C PHE A 170 9.71 -7.02 -3.34
N LEU A 171 10.69 -6.37 -3.95
CA LEU A 171 12.09 -6.79 -3.96
C LEU A 171 12.98 -5.69 -3.38
N ASP A 172 13.83 -6.05 -2.43
CA ASP A 172 14.92 -5.25 -1.89
C ASP A 172 16.26 -5.78 -2.43
N ILE A 173 17.01 -4.94 -3.16
CA ILE A 173 18.24 -5.32 -3.85
C ILE A 173 19.43 -4.76 -3.06
N GLY A 174 20.23 -5.65 -2.48
CA GLY A 174 21.20 -5.29 -1.43
C GLY A 174 20.48 -5.05 -0.11
N CYS A 175 19.74 -6.04 0.37
CA CYS A 175 18.81 -5.85 1.49
C CYS A 175 19.46 -5.74 2.87
N GLY A 176 20.78 -5.97 2.98
CA GLY A 176 21.53 -5.92 4.23
C GLY A 176 20.90 -6.81 5.31
N ALA A 177 20.70 -6.25 6.50
CA ALA A 177 20.06 -6.97 7.61
C ALA A 177 18.53 -7.15 7.48
N GLY A 178 17.92 -6.78 6.34
CA GLY A 178 16.52 -7.10 6.01
C GLY A 178 15.45 -6.17 6.61
N MET A 179 15.84 -5.00 7.15
CA MET A 179 14.90 -4.06 7.78
C MET A 179 13.85 -3.50 6.80
N LYS A 180 14.21 -3.27 5.53
CA LYS A 180 13.26 -2.76 4.53
C LYS A 180 12.35 -3.88 4.01
N VAL A 181 12.87 -5.09 3.83
CA VAL A 181 12.06 -6.31 3.59
C VAL A 181 11.02 -6.50 4.69
N LEU A 182 11.42 -6.41 5.97
CA LEU A 182 10.51 -6.48 7.12
C LEU A 182 9.39 -5.43 7.04
N THR A 183 9.78 -4.20 6.71
CA THR A 183 8.85 -3.08 6.59
C THR A 183 7.87 -3.33 5.44
N ALA A 184 8.35 -3.70 4.25
CA ALA A 184 7.50 -3.97 3.10
C ALA A 184 6.55 -5.16 3.32
N ALA A 185 6.98 -6.20 4.06
CA ALA A 185 6.16 -7.36 4.39
C ALA A 185 4.89 -7.05 5.22
N GLN A 186 4.70 -5.80 5.66
CA GLN A 186 3.45 -5.35 6.28
C GLN A 186 2.34 -5.07 5.26
N TRP A 187 2.67 -4.76 4.00
CA TRP A 187 1.71 -4.31 2.97
C TRP A 187 1.80 -5.09 1.66
N PHE A 188 2.81 -5.95 1.53
CA PHE A 188 3.04 -6.77 0.34
C PHE A 188 2.73 -8.24 0.62
N ASP A 189 2.08 -8.86 -0.34
CA ASP A 189 1.73 -10.28 -0.32
C ASP A 189 2.99 -11.17 -0.39
N ARG A 190 4.09 -10.63 -0.93
CA ARG A 190 5.44 -11.20 -0.86
C ARG A 190 6.50 -10.11 -0.79
N ALA A 191 7.45 -10.23 0.12
CA ALA A 191 8.61 -9.35 0.23
C ALA A 191 9.90 -10.20 0.20
N VAL A 192 10.78 -9.91 -0.75
CA VAL A 192 12.03 -10.65 -0.97
C VAL A 192 13.21 -9.70 -0.84
N GLY A 193 14.29 -10.14 -0.20
CA GLY A 193 15.58 -9.46 -0.23
C GLY A 193 16.63 -10.29 -0.96
N VAL A 194 17.47 -9.64 -1.77
CA VAL A 194 18.69 -10.22 -2.34
C VAL A 194 19.88 -9.57 -1.66
N GLU A 195 20.77 -10.38 -1.09
CA GLU A 195 21.97 -9.92 -0.38
C GLU A 195 23.16 -10.80 -0.75
N ILE A 196 24.28 -10.18 -1.11
CA ILE A 196 25.48 -10.89 -1.55
C ILE A 196 26.38 -11.28 -0.38
N ASP A 197 26.34 -10.50 0.71
CA ASP A 197 27.08 -10.77 1.93
C ASP A 197 26.39 -11.89 2.73
N PRO A 198 27.04 -13.05 2.89
CA PRO A 198 26.44 -14.18 3.60
C PRO A 198 26.15 -13.86 5.08
N GLY A 199 26.95 -13.01 5.71
CA GLY A 199 26.77 -12.59 7.10
C GLY A 199 25.55 -11.71 7.31
N HIS A 200 25.27 -10.79 6.38
CA HIS A 200 24.05 -9.98 6.36
C HIS A 200 22.82 -10.80 5.98
N ALA A 201 22.91 -11.65 4.96
CA ALA A 201 21.82 -12.54 4.56
C ALA A 201 21.37 -13.44 5.73
N ASP A 202 22.32 -14.04 6.45
CA ASP A 202 22.07 -14.84 7.65
C ASP A 202 21.45 -14.01 8.79
N SER A 203 21.93 -12.78 9.02
CA SER A 203 21.30 -11.86 9.99
C SER A 203 19.85 -11.51 9.62
N ALA A 204 19.58 -11.22 8.35
CA ALA A 204 18.24 -10.95 7.85
C ALA A 204 17.32 -12.16 8.03
N ARG A 205 17.78 -13.37 7.65
CA ARG A 205 17.03 -14.61 7.86
C ARG A 205 16.67 -14.82 9.34
N ARG A 206 17.62 -14.63 10.25
CA ARG A 206 17.34 -14.76 11.70
C ARG A 206 16.37 -13.73 12.22
N LEU A 207 16.48 -12.47 11.79
CA LEU A 207 15.54 -11.42 12.16
C LEU A 207 14.11 -11.80 11.74
N LEU A 208 13.95 -12.22 10.49
CA LEU A 208 12.66 -12.45 9.87
C LEU A 208 12.02 -13.78 10.31
N ALA A 209 12.82 -14.82 10.57
CA ALA A 209 12.33 -16.10 11.09
C ALA A 209 11.58 -15.96 12.42
N ARG A 210 11.94 -14.98 13.26
CA ARG A 210 11.27 -14.71 14.55
C ARG A 210 9.83 -14.22 14.39
N LEU A 211 9.50 -13.65 13.23
CA LEU A 211 8.18 -13.09 12.96
C LEU A 211 7.18 -14.14 12.47
N ARG A 212 7.66 -15.34 12.10
CA ARG A 212 6.85 -16.47 11.60
C ARG A 212 5.88 -16.08 10.49
N ARG A 213 6.28 -15.15 9.62
CA ARG A 213 5.49 -14.72 8.46
C ARG A 213 5.91 -15.51 7.22
N GLY A 214 4.93 -16.11 6.53
CA GLY A 214 5.16 -16.90 5.31
C GLY A 214 5.37 -16.06 4.04
N ASN A 215 5.25 -14.72 4.11
CA ASN A 215 5.37 -13.82 2.96
C ASN A 215 6.77 -13.22 2.79
N ILE A 216 7.78 -13.72 3.50
CA ILE A 216 9.13 -13.13 3.55
C ILE A 216 10.18 -14.14 3.10
N GLU A 217 11.12 -13.72 2.26
CA GLU A 217 12.23 -14.53 1.79
C GLU A 217 13.52 -13.72 1.68
N ILE A 218 14.66 -14.36 1.97
CA ILE A 218 16.00 -13.78 1.80
C ILE A 218 16.84 -14.72 0.93
N ILE A 219 17.21 -14.22 -0.24
CA ILE A 219 18.05 -14.87 -1.21
C ILE A 219 19.47 -14.36 -1.00
N GLU A 220 20.39 -15.28 -0.70
CA GLU A 220 21.82 -14.96 -0.69
C GLU A 220 22.34 -15.14 -2.10
N GLY A 221 22.87 -14.07 -2.70
CA GLY A 221 23.34 -14.09 -4.07
C GLY A 221 23.66 -12.72 -4.64
N ASP A 222 24.36 -12.73 -5.76
CA ASP A 222 24.72 -11.53 -6.51
C ASP A 222 23.52 -10.98 -7.28
N ALA A 223 23.19 -9.71 -7.04
CA ALA A 223 22.16 -9.00 -7.79
C ALA A 223 22.49 -8.93 -9.29
N LEU A 224 23.76 -8.80 -9.69
CA LEU A 224 24.17 -8.85 -11.10
C LEU A 224 23.96 -10.23 -11.74
N GLY A 225 23.77 -11.28 -10.94
CA GLY A 225 23.40 -12.63 -11.39
C GLY A 225 21.92 -12.96 -11.20
N PHE A 226 21.14 -12.12 -10.52
CA PHE A 226 19.72 -12.35 -10.28
C PHE A 226 18.90 -12.11 -11.54
N ASP A 227 18.02 -13.05 -11.91
CA ASP A 227 17.16 -12.95 -13.11
C ASP A 227 15.68 -12.74 -12.76
N GLY A 228 15.31 -12.76 -11.47
CA GLY A 228 13.91 -12.75 -11.03
C GLY A 228 13.21 -11.39 -11.05
N TYR A 229 13.84 -10.32 -11.55
CA TYR A 229 13.34 -8.94 -11.47
C TYR A 229 11.91 -8.75 -12.03
N ALA A 230 11.59 -9.39 -13.14
CA ALA A 230 10.27 -9.30 -13.78
C ALA A 230 9.11 -9.80 -12.90
N GLY A 231 9.41 -10.60 -11.87
CA GLY A 231 8.44 -11.17 -10.94
C GLY A 231 7.93 -10.19 -9.88
N PHE A 232 8.45 -8.95 -9.83
CA PHE A 232 8.17 -7.98 -8.77
C PHE A 232 7.42 -6.74 -9.26
N ASP A 233 6.62 -6.18 -8.37
CA ASP A 233 5.82 -4.95 -8.57
C ASP A 233 6.63 -3.72 -8.26
N VAL A 234 7.38 -3.80 -7.16
CA VAL A 234 8.17 -2.71 -6.61
C VAL A 234 9.58 -3.24 -6.38
N LEU A 235 10.55 -2.57 -6.98
CA LEU A 235 11.97 -2.84 -6.84
C LEU A 235 12.59 -1.69 -6.07
N TYR A 236 13.18 -1.98 -4.92
CA TYR A 236 13.90 -1.01 -4.10
C TYR A 236 15.40 -1.32 -4.12
N PHE A 237 16.20 -0.28 -4.27
CA PHE A 237 17.66 -0.38 -4.22
C PHE A 237 18.22 0.96 -3.76
N PHE A 238 19.10 0.93 -2.76
CA PHE A 238 19.72 2.14 -2.23
C PHE A 238 21.23 1.99 -2.23
N ARG A 239 21.85 2.38 -3.36
CA ARG A 239 23.29 2.35 -3.58
C ARG A 239 23.94 1.00 -3.17
N PRO A 240 23.50 -0.14 -3.72
CA PRO A 240 24.10 -1.45 -3.38
C PRO A 240 25.59 -1.56 -3.76
N MET A 241 26.07 -0.71 -4.67
CA MET A 241 27.46 -0.69 -5.16
C MET A 241 28.11 0.68 -4.93
N ARG A 242 29.38 0.66 -4.53
CA ARG A 242 30.26 1.82 -4.26
C ARG A 242 30.80 2.44 -5.54
N TYR A 243 31.18 1.59 -6.49
CA TYR A 243 31.83 2.02 -7.71
C TYR A 243 30.77 2.41 -8.75
N PRO A 244 30.84 3.63 -9.33
CA PRO A 244 29.83 4.12 -10.26
C PRO A 244 29.57 3.20 -11.46
N GLU A 245 30.60 2.56 -12.01
CA GLU A 245 30.47 1.64 -13.15
C GLU A 245 29.68 0.37 -12.81
N GLN A 246 29.90 -0.20 -11.63
CA GLN A 246 29.14 -1.38 -11.19
C GLN A 246 27.71 -1.03 -10.79
N LEU A 247 27.53 0.11 -10.12
CA LEU A 247 26.20 0.65 -9.84
C LEU A 247 25.45 0.85 -11.15
N ALA A 248 26.13 1.37 -12.17
CA ALA A 248 25.57 1.59 -13.48
C ALA A 248 25.12 0.31 -14.17
N LEU A 249 25.98 -0.71 -14.19
CA LEU A 249 25.65 -2.02 -14.74
C LEU A 249 24.45 -2.66 -14.03
N LEU A 250 24.38 -2.50 -12.70
CA LEU A 250 23.25 -3.01 -11.92
C LEU A 250 21.96 -2.24 -12.22
N GLU A 251 22.00 -0.92 -12.31
CA GLU A 251 20.85 -0.09 -12.71
C GLU A 251 20.31 -0.53 -14.10
N ASP A 252 21.20 -0.68 -15.08
CA ASP A 252 20.85 -1.14 -16.44
C ASP A 252 20.20 -2.54 -16.40
N ARG A 253 20.76 -3.45 -15.60
CA ARG A 253 20.22 -4.80 -15.42
C ARG A 253 18.84 -4.78 -14.76
N ILE A 254 18.66 -4.03 -13.67
CA ILE A 254 17.39 -3.93 -12.96
C ILE A 254 16.30 -3.42 -13.91
N VAL A 255 16.56 -2.32 -14.62
CA VAL A 255 15.56 -1.68 -15.48
C VAL A 255 15.25 -2.54 -16.71
N SER A 256 16.26 -3.09 -17.38
CA SER A 256 16.05 -3.93 -18.57
C SER A 256 15.34 -5.26 -18.29
N ARG A 257 15.38 -5.74 -17.04
CA ARG A 257 14.73 -6.99 -16.61
C ARG A 257 13.45 -6.76 -15.82
N ALA A 258 13.19 -5.53 -15.36
CA ALA A 258 11.90 -5.17 -14.78
C ALA A 258 10.82 -5.25 -15.86
N ARG A 259 9.62 -5.68 -15.46
CA ARG A 259 8.47 -5.61 -16.37
C ARG A 259 8.07 -4.15 -16.62
N PRO A 260 7.54 -3.81 -17.80
CA PRO A 260 6.87 -2.53 -18.01
C PRO A 260 5.78 -2.29 -16.96
N GLY A 261 5.71 -1.06 -16.45
CA GLY A 261 4.80 -0.68 -15.38
C GLY A 261 5.28 -1.04 -13.97
N ALA A 262 6.44 -1.70 -13.80
CA ALA A 262 7.05 -1.88 -12.49
C ALA A 262 7.48 -0.54 -11.88
N LEU A 263 7.46 -0.47 -10.56
CA LEU A 263 7.83 0.71 -9.79
C LEU A 263 9.22 0.55 -9.20
N LEU A 264 10.05 1.57 -9.33
CA LEU A 264 11.41 1.57 -8.80
C LEU A 264 11.51 2.63 -7.71
N ILE A 265 12.04 2.24 -6.55
CA ILE A 265 12.38 3.15 -5.45
C ILE A 265 13.90 3.22 -5.36
N ALA A 266 14.47 4.33 -5.82
CA ALA A 266 15.91 4.52 -5.94
C ALA A 266 16.33 5.86 -5.30
N PRO A 267 16.53 5.90 -3.97
CA PRO A 267 16.67 7.15 -3.23
C PRO A 267 18.09 7.71 -3.21
N TYR A 268 18.62 8.02 -4.39
CA TYR A 268 19.94 8.64 -4.56
C TYR A 268 20.07 9.33 -5.93
N ASP A 269 20.83 10.42 -5.97
CA ASP A 269 20.84 11.36 -7.11
C ASP A 269 21.32 10.74 -8.43
N HIS A 270 22.26 9.80 -8.37
CA HIS A 270 22.81 9.15 -9.57
C HIS A 270 21.71 8.51 -10.43
N PHE A 271 20.79 7.76 -9.82
CA PHE A 271 19.69 7.15 -10.56
C PHE A 271 18.71 8.21 -11.10
N ALA A 272 18.45 9.28 -10.35
CA ALA A 272 17.58 10.36 -10.80
C ALA A 272 18.07 11.00 -12.11
N HIS A 273 19.38 11.16 -12.28
CA HIS A 273 19.98 11.67 -13.52
C HIS A 273 19.91 10.68 -14.69
N ARG A 274 19.83 9.38 -14.40
CA ARG A 274 19.82 8.33 -15.41
C ARG A 274 18.45 7.80 -15.77
N ALA A 275 17.45 7.99 -14.92
CA ALA A 275 16.12 7.40 -15.06
C ALA A 275 15.56 7.56 -16.49
N ALA A 276 15.62 8.77 -17.05
CA ALA A 276 15.14 9.03 -18.41
C ALA A 276 15.91 8.23 -19.49
N LEU A 277 17.23 8.10 -19.35
CA LEU A 277 18.06 7.30 -20.27
C LEU A 277 17.73 5.80 -20.19
N LEU A 278 17.27 5.34 -19.03
CA LEU A 278 16.88 3.96 -18.78
C LEU A 278 15.41 3.67 -19.16
N GLY A 279 14.66 4.68 -19.63
CA GLY A 279 13.23 4.53 -19.93
C GLY A 279 12.36 4.47 -18.67
N CYS A 280 12.77 5.16 -17.61
CA CYS A 280 12.01 5.32 -16.37
C CYS A 280 11.53 6.77 -16.21
N GLU A 281 10.24 6.93 -15.93
CA GLU A 281 9.63 8.25 -15.69
C GLU A 281 9.43 8.50 -14.19
N PRO A 282 9.79 9.69 -13.67
CA PRO A 282 9.61 10.01 -12.26
C PRO A 282 8.13 10.23 -11.91
N LEU A 283 7.70 9.68 -10.77
CA LEU A 283 6.36 9.88 -10.20
C LEU A 283 6.35 10.85 -9.00
N GLY A 284 7.53 11.33 -8.59
CA GLY A 284 7.76 12.17 -7.42
C GLY A 284 8.64 11.47 -6.37
N GLY A 285 9.24 12.26 -5.46
CA GLY A 285 10.16 11.73 -4.46
C GLY A 285 11.32 10.95 -5.11
N HIS A 286 11.45 9.67 -4.74
CA HIS A 286 12.42 8.73 -5.30
C HIS A 286 11.73 7.54 -6.00
N LEU A 287 10.50 7.75 -6.49
CA LEU A 287 9.67 6.75 -7.12
C LEU A 287 9.63 6.95 -8.64
N TYR A 288 9.85 5.88 -9.39
CA TYR A 288 9.91 5.88 -10.84
C TYR A 288 9.07 4.75 -11.43
N LEU A 289 8.57 4.96 -12.65
CA LEU A 289 7.79 3.99 -13.43
C LEU A 289 8.63 3.51 -14.61
N ALA A 290 8.89 2.19 -14.69
CA ALA A 290 9.65 1.61 -15.79
C ALA A 290 8.79 1.42 -17.05
N GLY A 291 9.35 1.76 -18.21
CA GLY A 291 8.78 1.45 -19.52
C GLY A 291 7.49 2.21 -19.84
N ALA A 292 7.32 3.41 -19.28
CA ALA A 292 6.19 4.29 -19.56
C ALA A 292 6.70 5.63 -20.10
N ASP A 293 5.85 6.32 -20.85
CA ASP A 293 6.13 7.70 -21.24
C ASP A 293 5.64 8.70 -20.17
N ARG A 294 6.01 9.96 -20.36
CA ARG A 294 5.67 11.05 -19.44
C ARG A 294 4.16 11.27 -19.31
N GLU A 295 3.39 11.07 -20.38
CA GLU A 295 1.94 11.29 -20.35
C GLU A 295 1.23 10.22 -19.53
N ASP A 296 1.60 8.96 -19.73
CA ASP A 296 1.14 7.80 -18.95
C ASP A 296 1.51 7.95 -17.48
N ALA A 297 2.77 8.31 -17.19
CA ALA A 297 3.23 8.55 -15.82
C ALA A 297 2.41 9.67 -15.14
N ALA A 298 2.18 10.80 -15.84
CA ALA A 298 1.40 11.90 -15.30
C ALA A 298 -0.09 11.54 -15.09
N ALA A 299 -0.68 10.77 -16.00
CA ALA A 299 -2.04 10.24 -15.85
C ALA A 299 -2.15 9.32 -14.65
N LEU A 300 -1.16 8.45 -14.46
CA LEU A 300 -1.10 7.52 -13.34
C LEU A 300 -0.94 8.24 -12.00
N VAL A 301 -0.10 9.28 -11.92
CA VAL A 301 0.00 10.13 -10.72
C VAL A 301 -1.35 10.76 -10.41
N ARG A 302 -2.03 11.38 -11.41
CA ARG A 302 -3.36 11.98 -11.19
C ARG A 302 -4.36 10.97 -10.64
N MET A 303 -4.33 9.72 -11.11
CA MET A 303 -5.19 8.66 -10.62
C MET A 303 -4.80 8.23 -9.19
N ALA A 304 -3.52 7.98 -8.93
CA ALA A 304 -3.01 7.56 -7.63
C ALA A 304 -3.23 8.62 -6.53
N GLU A 305 -3.26 9.90 -6.90
CA GLU A 305 -3.62 10.98 -5.96
C GLU A 305 -5.07 10.91 -5.49
N THR A 306 -5.97 10.24 -6.21
CA THR A 306 -7.36 10.02 -5.79
C THR A 306 -7.53 8.83 -4.85
N ILE A 307 -6.47 8.03 -4.69
CA ILE A 307 -6.42 6.85 -3.84
C ILE A 307 -6.00 7.29 -2.44
N GLY A 308 -6.74 6.83 -1.44
CA GLY A 308 -6.50 7.12 -0.03
C GLY A 308 -5.19 6.52 0.49
N PRO A 309 -4.70 7.00 1.65
CA PRO A 309 -3.43 6.56 2.20
C PRO A 309 -3.50 5.26 3.00
N ALA A 310 -4.70 4.74 3.29
CA ALA A 310 -4.93 3.56 4.12
C ALA A 310 -4.82 2.28 3.30
N VAL A 311 -3.69 2.08 2.62
CA VAL A 311 -3.45 0.87 1.84
C VAL A 311 -3.08 -0.26 2.79
N ASP A 312 -3.95 -1.26 2.87
CA ASP A 312 -3.76 -2.52 3.61
C ASP A 312 -3.73 -2.39 5.15
N VAL A 313 -4.77 -1.77 5.71
CA VAL A 313 -5.07 -1.81 7.15
C VAL A 313 -5.85 -3.09 7.47
N ALA A 314 -5.45 -3.78 8.55
CA ALA A 314 -6.12 -5.00 9.01
C ALA A 314 -7.64 -4.79 9.16
N GLN A 315 -8.43 -5.80 8.80
CA GLN A 315 -9.88 -5.70 8.86
C GLN A 315 -10.37 -5.61 10.31
N ASP A 316 -11.18 -4.62 10.58
CA ASP A 316 -12.16 -4.72 11.64
C ASP A 316 -13.29 -5.66 11.18
N SER A 317 -13.76 -6.51 12.09
CA SER A 317 -14.91 -7.39 11.84
C SER A 317 -16.17 -6.54 11.69
N LEU A 318 -16.62 -6.36 10.46
CA LEU A 318 -17.90 -5.74 10.11
C LEU A 318 -18.84 -6.79 9.50
N PRO A 319 -20.16 -6.61 9.62
CA PRO A 319 -21.15 -7.48 9.02
C PRO A 319 -20.90 -7.73 7.53
N GLU A 320 -21.13 -8.97 7.08
CA GLU A 320 -20.89 -9.40 5.69
C GLU A 320 -21.66 -8.56 4.67
N ILE A 321 -22.82 -8.00 5.05
CA ILE A 321 -23.59 -7.14 4.14
C ILE A 321 -22.76 -5.96 3.62
N TRP A 322 -21.79 -5.45 4.41
CA TRP A 322 -20.94 -4.32 4.03
C TRP A 322 -19.74 -4.73 3.17
N ALA A 323 -19.46 -6.02 3.01
CA ALA A 323 -18.31 -6.53 2.27
C ALA A 323 -18.13 -5.90 0.87
N PRO A 324 -19.19 -5.64 0.07
CA PRO A 324 -19.03 -4.98 -1.23
C PRO A 324 -18.46 -3.56 -1.13
N ILE A 325 -18.96 -2.73 -0.20
CA ILE A 325 -18.44 -1.37 0.03
C ILE A 325 -17.01 -1.43 0.58
N LEU A 326 -16.74 -2.36 1.51
CA LEU A 326 -15.41 -2.53 2.11
C LEU A 326 -14.38 -2.98 1.07
N ASP A 327 -14.73 -3.90 0.17
CA ASP A 327 -13.87 -4.30 -0.95
C ASP A 327 -13.63 -3.15 -1.93
N ALA A 328 -14.70 -2.44 -2.33
CA ALA A 328 -14.58 -1.30 -3.24
C ALA A 328 -13.73 -0.17 -2.63
N SER A 329 -13.90 0.13 -1.34
CA SER A 329 -13.15 1.16 -0.62
C SER A 329 -11.67 0.80 -0.49
N ARG A 330 -11.35 -0.48 -0.20
CA ARG A 330 -9.97 -0.97 -0.11
C ARG A 330 -9.21 -0.84 -1.42
N ARG A 331 -9.86 -1.13 -2.55
CA ARG A 331 -9.27 -0.92 -3.88
C ARG A 331 -8.95 0.54 -4.17
N ARG A 332 -9.52 1.46 -3.40
CA ARG A 332 -9.26 2.90 -3.44
C ARG A 332 -8.37 3.39 -2.30
N GLY A 333 -7.78 2.51 -1.50
CA GLY A 333 -6.87 2.89 -0.40
C GLY A 333 -7.58 3.47 0.83
N TYR A 334 -8.80 2.99 1.11
CA TYR A 334 -9.59 3.38 2.27
C TYR A 334 -10.00 2.17 3.10
N ALA A 335 -9.95 2.33 4.42
CA ALA A 335 -10.36 1.33 5.40
C ALA A 335 -11.18 2.02 6.53
N PRO A 336 -12.09 1.29 7.19
CA PRO A 336 -12.93 1.80 8.29
C PRO A 336 -12.16 2.34 9.50
#